data_AF-A0A5B7X029-F1
#
_entry.id   AF-A0A5B7X029-F1
#
_cell.length_a   1.000
_cell.length_b   1.000
_cell.length_c   1.000
_cell.angle_alpha   90.00
_cell.angle_beta   90.00
_cell.angle_gamma   90.00
#
_symmetry.space_group_name_H-M   'P 1'
#
loop_
_entity.id
_entity.type
_entity.pdbx_description
1 polymer ?
#
loop_
_entity_poly.entity_id
_entity_poly.type
_entity_poly.pdbx_seq_one_letter_code
_entity_poly.pdbx_strand_id
1 'polypeptide(L)'
;MYLNRLQQDEIFVSNEMKSLKIITGMESRRGLENAVISNDKIVNVVSNSYGHIPNELFFKKAEQLLLDANLKYHKRTINRNDRSFIADFIIEDHNQFSLKNEQDKILPMLRFKNSYDGSEKTSGHFGFYREVCTNGLHVAQSEIAFSIKHSKNNTDLIMPKLNFLFEKFLDNEYYEITRKFREMEEIVLIDTKAFVKEILEKTKLFRYECSDKNDNPSKKSRELLDMIAEEGHDYYKTPTLWDGYNAFNWMLHNTLKKTFSQQEKFDKILFDEIYAMV
;
A
#
# COMPACT_ATOMS: atom_id res chain seq x y z
N MET A 1 -3.90 -9.62 19.51
CA MET A 1 -4.15 -9.67 18.05
C MET A 1 -4.37 -8.27 17.52
N TYR A 2 -3.52 -7.83 16.58
CA TYR A 2 -3.57 -6.49 16.00
C TYR A 2 -4.77 -6.25 15.08
N LEU A 3 -5.40 -7.32 14.58
CA LEU A 3 -6.65 -7.24 13.79
C LEU A 3 -7.79 -6.53 14.56
N ASN A 4 -7.77 -6.56 15.89
CA ASN A 4 -8.75 -5.85 16.73
C ASN A 4 -8.44 -4.36 16.94
N ARG A 5 -7.33 -3.86 16.38
CA ARG A 5 -6.86 -2.46 16.52
C ARG A 5 -6.55 -1.81 15.18
N LEU A 6 -7.20 -2.28 14.11
CA LEU A 6 -7.07 -1.69 12.78
C LEU A 6 -7.59 -0.25 12.78
N GLN A 7 -6.90 0.62 12.03
CA GLN A 7 -7.35 2.00 11.80
C GLN A 7 -8.74 2.02 11.15
N GLN A 8 -9.62 2.90 11.64
CA GLN A 8 -11.00 3.04 11.17
C GLN A 8 -11.31 4.52 10.94
N ASP A 9 -10.64 5.14 9.98
CA ASP A 9 -10.95 6.53 9.62
C ASP A 9 -12.29 6.61 8.87
N GLU A 10 -13.00 7.73 9.00
CA GLU A 10 -14.17 8.01 8.18
C GLU A 10 -13.75 8.28 6.72
N ILE A 11 -14.28 7.48 5.80
CA ILE A 11 -13.99 7.55 4.35
C ILE A 11 -15.24 7.91 3.52
N PHE A 12 -16.45 7.89 4.08
CA PHE A 12 -17.70 8.31 3.44
C PHE A 12 -18.04 9.76 3.83
N VAL A 13 -17.04 10.63 3.70
CA VAL A 13 -17.21 12.07 3.91
C VAL A 13 -17.96 12.69 2.73
N SER A 14 -18.68 13.78 2.98
CA SER A 14 -19.34 14.56 1.93
C SER A 14 -18.31 14.95 0.86
N ASN A 15 -18.64 14.71 -0.41
CA ASN A 15 -17.76 15.04 -1.51
C ASN A 15 -18.57 15.40 -2.75
N GLU A 16 -18.11 16.43 -3.46
CA GLU A 16 -18.78 16.93 -4.66
C GLU A 16 -17.81 17.69 -5.57
N MET A 17 -18.24 17.92 -6.81
CA MET A 17 -17.56 18.79 -7.75
C MET A 17 -18.44 20.00 -8.04
N LYS A 18 -17.88 21.21 -7.90
CA LYS A 18 -18.58 22.46 -8.17
C LYS A 18 -17.77 23.33 -9.12
N SER A 19 -18.44 24.14 -9.94
CA SER A 19 -17.76 25.11 -10.80
C SER A 19 -16.99 26.13 -9.97
N LEU A 20 -15.72 26.33 -10.29
CA LEU A 20 -14.87 27.30 -9.58
C LEU A 20 -15.36 28.73 -9.80
N LYS A 21 -15.92 29.03 -10.98
CA LYS A 21 -16.54 30.32 -11.29
C LYS A 21 -17.75 30.60 -10.40
N ILE A 22 -18.57 29.59 -10.11
CA ILE A 22 -19.72 29.74 -9.20
C ILE A 22 -19.25 30.03 -7.78
N ILE A 23 -18.17 29.38 -7.33
CA ILE A 23 -17.63 29.55 -5.96
C ILE A 23 -16.94 30.90 -5.78
N THR A 24 -16.15 31.33 -6.77
CA THR A 24 -15.25 32.49 -6.62
C THR A 24 -15.76 33.75 -7.30
N GLY A 25 -16.72 33.64 -8.22
CA GLY A 25 -17.14 34.72 -9.12
C GLY A 25 -16.11 35.08 -10.20
N MET A 26 -14.99 34.36 -10.29
CA MET A 26 -13.89 34.64 -11.21
C MET A 26 -13.87 33.67 -12.40
N GLU A 27 -13.40 34.16 -13.55
CA GLU A 27 -13.07 33.29 -14.67
C GLU A 27 -11.82 32.47 -14.35
N SER A 28 -11.90 31.17 -14.61
CA SER A 28 -10.79 30.23 -14.43
C SER A 28 -10.01 30.02 -15.73
N ARG A 29 -8.70 29.83 -15.64
CA ARG A 29 -7.91 29.32 -16.77
C ARG A 29 -8.41 27.93 -17.17
N ARG A 30 -8.36 27.62 -18.47
CA ARG A 30 -8.61 26.26 -18.99
C ARG A 30 -7.78 25.21 -18.22
N GLY A 31 -8.43 24.14 -17.78
CA GLY A 31 -7.84 23.09 -16.96
C GLY A 31 -8.12 23.24 -15.45
N LEU A 32 -8.67 24.36 -15.01
CA LEU A 32 -8.94 24.68 -13.60
C LEU A 32 -10.40 25.12 -13.38
N GLU A 33 -11.33 24.52 -14.12
CA GLU A 33 -12.72 24.99 -14.19
C GLU A 33 -13.59 24.55 -12.99
N ASN A 34 -13.21 23.48 -12.29
CA ASN A 34 -14.01 22.89 -11.21
C ASN A 34 -13.19 22.71 -9.93
N ALA A 35 -13.80 22.97 -8.78
CA ALA A 35 -13.26 22.60 -7.48
C ALA A 35 -13.83 21.23 -7.07
N VAL A 36 -12.95 20.34 -6.62
CA VAL A 36 -13.35 19.13 -5.89
C VAL A 36 -13.39 19.50 -4.41
N ILE A 37 -14.57 19.38 -3.82
CA ILE A 37 -14.84 19.65 -2.42
C ILE A 37 -15.01 18.32 -1.71
N SER A 38 -14.32 18.14 -0.59
CA SER A 38 -14.40 16.94 0.24
C SER A 38 -14.31 17.36 1.70
N ASN A 39 -15.28 16.93 2.51
CA ASN A 39 -15.42 17.30 3.91
C ASN A 39 -15.32 18.83 4.12
N ASP A 40 -16.10 19.57 3.33
CA ASP A 40 -16.15 21.05 3.28
C ASP A 40 -14.83 21.76 2.96
N LYS A 41 -13.85 21.05 2.36
CA LYS A 41 -12.56 21.60 1.95
C LYS A 41 -12.38 21.46 0.44
N ILE A 42 -11.84 22.50 -0.20
CA ILE A 42 -11.35 22.38 -1.58
C ILE A 42 -10.05 21.55 -1.53
N VAL A 43 -10.10 20.33 -2.05
CA VAL A 43 -8.96 19.41 -2.01
C VAL A 43 -8.17 19.38 -3.32
N ASN A 44 -8.79 19.81 -4.43
CA ASN A 44 -8.16 19.94 -5.73
C ASN A 44 -8.98 20.86 -6.66
N VAL A 45 -8.35 21.35 -7.72
CA VAL A 45 -8.98 22.10 -8.80
C VAL A 45 -8.68 21.40 -10.12
N VAL A 46 -9.72 21.02 -10.84
CA VAL A 46 -9.67 20.06 -11.94
C VAL A 46 -10.37 20.59 -13.18
N SER A 47 -10.09 19.95 -14.30
CA SER A 47 -10.65 20.36 -15.58
C SER A 47 -12.08 19.87 -15.82
N ASN A 48 -12.74 20.40 -16.84
CA ASN A 48 -14.07 19.92 -17.27
C ASN A 48 -14.12 18.44 -17.72
N SER A 49 -12.98 17.82 -18.02
CA SER A 49 -12.91 16.40 -18.38
C SER A 49 -12.85 15.47 -17.17
N TYR A 50 -12.67 16.01 -15.95
CA TYR A 50 -12.62 15.23 -14.72
C TYR A 50 -13.95 14.50 -14.49
N GLY A 51 -13.86 13.22 -14.16
CA GLY A 51 -14.99 12.37 -13.82
C GLY A 51 -14.98 12.07 -12.33
N HIS A 52 -15.83 12.76 -11.55
CA HIS A 52 -15.88 12.59 -10.11
C HIS A 52 -16.44 11.21 -9.72
N ILE A 53 -15.71 10.50 -8.85
CA ILE A 53 -16.09 9.17 -8.34
C ILE A 53 -16.27 9.26 -6.82
N PRO A 54 -17.52 9.23 -6.31
CA PRO A 54 -17.78 9.22 -4.88
C PRO A 54 -17.25 7.95 -4.20
N ASN A 55 -16.79 8.08 -2.96
CA ASN A 55 -16.30 6.97 -2.15
C ASN A 55 -17.39 5.91 -1.93
N GLU A 56 -18.64 6.33 -1.77
CA GLU A 56 -19.80 5.45 -1.64
C GLU A 56 -19.97 4.55 -2.87
N LEU A 57 -19.75 5.09 -4.07
CA LEU A 57 -19.87 4.32 -5.30
C LEU A 57 -18.76 3.27 -5.38
N PHE A 58 -17.51 3.67 -5.14
CA PHE A 58 -16.38 2.79 -5.33
C PHE A 58 -16.20 1.76 -4.21
N PHE A 59 -16.12 2.20 -2.95
CA PHE A 59 -15.80 1.31 -1.83
C PHE A 59 -16.96 0.38 -1.47
N LYS A 60 -18.22 0.82 -1.58
CA LYS A 60 -19.36 -0.10 -1.34
C LYS A 60 -19.46 -1.17 -2.41
N LYS A 61 -19.12 -0.84 -3.67
CA LYS A 61 -19.08 -1.84 -4.75
C LYS A 61 -17.95 -2.84 -4.52
N ALA A 62 -16.78 -2.37 -4.12
CA ALA A 62 -15.68 -3.26 -3.72
C ALA A 62 -16.10 -4.18 -2.56
N GLU A 63 -16.67 -3.63 -1.49
CA GLU A 63 -17.14 -4.41 -0.33
C GLU A 63 -18.23 -5.43 -0.72
N GLN A 64 -19.16 -5.05 -1.59
CA GLN A 64 -20.23 -5.94 -2.06
C GLN A 64 -19.68 -7.18 -2.76
N LEU A 65 -18.61 -7.07 -3.55
CA LEU A 65 -17.99 -8.24 -4.20
C LEU A 65 -17.49 -9.26 -3.18
N LEU A 66 -16.92 -8.81 -2.06
CA LEU A 66 -16.48 -9.70 -0.99
C LEU A 66 -17.66 -10.37 -0.28
N LEU A 67 -18.74 -9.62 -0.04
CA LEU A 67 -19.96 -10.13 0.58
C LEU A 67 -20.66 -11.16 -0.32
N ASP A 68 -20.77 -10.88 -1.63
CA ASP A 68 -21.38 -11.78 -2.62
C ASP A 68 -20.61 -13.10 -2.76
N ALA A 69 -19.29 -13.05 -2.60
CA ALA A 69 -18.43 -14.24 -2.57
C ALA A 69 -18.39 -14.94 -1.19
N ASN A 70 -19.13 -14.45 -0.20
CA ASN A 70 -19.17 -14.98 1.16
C ASN A 70 -17.78 -15.07 1.83
N LEU A 71 -16.90 -14.10 1.52
CA LEU A 71 -15.57 -14.01 2.13
C LEU A 71 -15.67 -13.40 3.53
N LYS A 72 -14.97 -14.01 4.49
CA LYS A 72 -14.76 -13.40 5.81
C LYS A 72 -13.56 -12.45 5.73
N TYR A 73 -13.70 -11.26 6.30
CA TYR A 73 -12.64 -10.26 6.25
C TYR A 73 -12.68 -9.29 7.43
N HIS A 74 -11.51 -8.72 7.73
CA HIS A 74 -11.38 -7.51 8.53
C HIS A 74 -11.21 -6.30 7.61
N LYS A 75 -11.84 -5.19 7.97
CA LYS A 75 -11.75 -3.94 7.23
C LYS A 75 -10.82 -2.97 7.95
N ARG A 76 -9.95 -2.28 7.21
CA ARG A 76 -9.20 -1.10 7.69
C ARG A 76 -9.46 0.05 6.75
N THR A 77 -9.73 1.24 7.29
CA THR A 77 -9.99 2.44 6.50
C THR A 77 -9.04 3.57 6.89
N ILE A 78 -8.56 4.31 5.89
CA ILE A 78 -7.59 5.41 6.08
C ILE A 78 -8.06 6.62 5.28
N ASN A 79 -8.17 7.77 5.95
CA ASN A 79 -8.46 9.07 5.34
C ASN A 79 -7.23 9.98 5.52
N ARG A 80 -6.55 10.27 4.41
CA ARG A 80 -5.42 11.20 4.40
C ARG A 80 -5.89 12.57 3.91
N ASN A 81 -6.18 13.46 4.86
CA ASN A 81 -6.52 14.87 4.65
C ASN A 81 -7.70 15.09 3.70
N ASP A 82 -8.73 14.24 3.78
CA ASP A 82 -9.98 14.31 3.01
C ASP A 82 -9.79 14.25 1.49
N ARG A 83 -8.62 13.86 1.01
CA ARG A 83 -8.26 13.88 -0.42
C ARG A 83 -7.75 12.55 -0.97
N SER A 84 -7.42 11.61 -0.09
CA SER A 84 -6.99 10.27 -0.46
C SER A 84 -7.48 9.28 0.57
N PHE A 85 -8.24 8.31 0.10
CA PHE A 85 -8.94 7.34 0.94
C PHE A 85 -8.48 5.93 0.57
N ILE A 86 -8.37 5.08 1.58
CA ILE A 86 -8.06 3.66 1.42
C ILE A 86 -9.09 2.82 2.18
N ALA A 87 -9.52 1.74 1.55
CA ALA A 87 -10.19 0.62 2.19
C ALA A 87 -9.37 -0.65 1.93
N ASP A 88 -8.86 -1.24 3.00
CA ASP A 88 -8.19 -2.53 2.99
C ASP A 88 -9.18 -3.59 3.49
N PHE A 89 -9.33 -4.66 2.73
CA PHE A 89 -10.07 -5.85 3.11
C PHE A 89 -9.08 -7.00 3.32
N ILE A 90 -8.82 -7.32 4.57
CA ILE A 90 -7.89 -8.36 5.01
C ILE A 90 -8.69 -9.66 5.14
N ILE A 91 -8.44 -10.62 4.27
CA ILE A 91 -9.28 -11.81 4.13
C ILE A 91 -8.87 -12.86 5.16
N GLU A 92 -9.85 -13.37 5.89
CA GLU A 92 -9.69 -14.56 6.72
C GLU A 92 -9.74 -15.78 5.80
N ASP A 93 -8.59 -16.27 5.35
CA ASP A 93 -8.47 -17.56 4.67
C ASP A 93 -8.14 -18.65 5.71
N HIS A 94 -8.43 -19.92 5.44
CA HIS A 94 -7.91 -21.05 6.21
C HIS A 94 -6.48 -21.43 5.78
N ASN A 95 -6.06 -21.04 4.57
CA ASN A 95 -4.71 -21.30 4.04
C ASN A 95 -3.68 -20.24 4.46
N GLN A 96 -3.87 -19.59 5.61
CA GLN A 96 -3.01 -18.51 6.10
C GLN A 96 -1.56 -18.98 6.17
N PHE A 97 -0.67 -18.20 5.56
CA PHE A 97 0.75 -18.40 5.68
C PHE A 97 1.17 -18.03 7.10
N SER A 98 1.70 -19.02 7.81
CA SER A 98 2.37 -18.82 9.09
C SER A 98 3.87 -18.89 8.82
N LEU A 99 4.61 -17.88 9.27
CA LEU A 99 6.07 -17.87 9.26
C LEU A 99 6.59 -18.95 10.21
N LYS A 100 7.89 -19.26 10.17
CA LYS A 100 8.51 -20.40 10.90
C LYS A 100 8.26 -20.44 12.42
N ASN A 101 7.78 -19.36 13.05
CA ASN A 101 7.43 -19.31 14.46
C ASN A 101 5.94 -19.61 14.77
N GLU A 102 5.12 -19.91 13.75
CA GLU A 102 3.68 -20.24 13.81
C GLU A 102 2.76 -19.18 14.44
N GLN A 103 3.32 -18.14 15.07
CA GLN A 103 2.60 -17.05 15.71
C GLN A 103 2.42 -15.83 14.80
N ASP A 104 3.22 -15.75 13.74
CA ASP A 104 3.20 -14.65 12.80
C ASP A 104 2.56 -15.04 11.48
N LYS A 105 1.43 -14.40 11.19
CA LYS A 105 0.52 -14.75 10.10
C LYS A 105 0.50 -13.67 9.03
N ILE A 106 0.53 -14.11 7.78
CA ILE A 106 0.36 -13.27 6.60
C ILE A 106 -0.95 -13.62 5.90
N LEU A 107 -1.85 -12.65 5.89
CA LEU A 107 -3.19 -12.74 5.33
C LEU A 107 -3.25 -12.08 3.95
N PRO A 108 -4.02 -12.65 3.00
CA PRO A 108 -4.33 -11.96 1.76
C PRO A 108 -5.10 -10.66 2.06
N MET A 109 -4.87 -9.63 1.26
CA MET A 109 -5.51 -8.35 1.41
C MET A 109 -5.84 -7.75 0.04
N LEU A 110 -7.07 -7.26 -0.12
CA LEU A 110 -7.42 -6.38 -1.24
C LEU A 110 -7.39 -4.93 -0.76
N ARG A 111 -6.57 -4.11 -1.41
CA ARG A 111 -6.49 -2.67 -1.10
C ARG A 111 -7.11 -1.87 -2.24
N PHE A 112 -8.06 -1.03 -1.88
CA PHE A 112 -8.71 -0.09 -2.77
C PHE A 112 -8.39 1.32 -2.35
N LYS A 113 -8.11 2.19 -3.32
CA LYS A 113 -7.74 3.57 -3.09
C LYS A 113 -8.53 4.48 -4.04
N ASN A 114 -9.06 5.56 -3.48
CA ASN A 114 -9.68 6.65 -4.24
C ASN A 114 -9.01 7.97 -3.87
N SER A 115 -8.54 8.72 -4.86
CA SER A 115 -7.82 9.98 -4.65
C SER A 115 -8.43 11.13 -5.45
N TYR A 116 -8.74 12.19 -4.72
CA TYR A 116 -9.14 13.50 -5.25
C TYR A 116 -7.97 14.48 -5.32
N ASP A 117 -6.81 14.13 -4.75
CA ASP A 117 -5.58 14.91 -4.89
C ASP A 117 -5.09 14.97 -6.35
N GLY A 118 -3.96 15.63 -6.61
CA GLY A 118 -3.44 15.81 -7.97
C GLY A 118 -3.06 14.52 -8.72
N SER A 119 -3.18 13.34 -8.10
CA SER A 119 -3.13 12.07 -8.86
C SER A 119 -4.41 11.82 -9.63
N GLU A 120 -5.56 12.19 -9.06
CA GLU A 120 -6.90 12.05 -9.62
C GLU A 120 -7.16 10.61 -10.09
N LYS A 121 -6.96 9.62 -9.21
CA LYS A 121 -7.08 8.20 -9.57
C LYS A 121 -7.84 7.37 -8.57
N THR A 122 -8.49 6.36 -9.12
CA THR A 122 -8.99 5.18 -8.40
C THR A 122 -8.08 4.00 -8.74
N SER A 123 -7.72 3.21 -7.74
CA SER A 123 -6.92 1.99 -7.94
C SER A 123 -7.36 0.87 -7.01
N GLY A 124 -7.10 -0.35 -7.46
CA GLY A 124 -7.23 -1.56 -6.65
C GLY A 124 -6.04 -2.45 -6.92
N HIS A 125 -5.57 -3.15 -5.90
CA HIS A 125 -4.48 -4.12 -6.04
C HIS A 125 -4.58 -5.17 -4.94
N PHE A 126 -4.00 -6.32 -5.24
CA PHE A 126 -3.81 -7.38 -4.29
C PHE A 126 -2.54 -7.12 -3.47
N GLY A 127 -2.56 -7.53 -2.20
CA GLY A 127 -1.46 -7.36 -1.28
C GLY A 127 -1.61 -8.26 -0.07
N PHE A 128 -0.81 -8.00 0.95
CA PHE A 128 -0.70 -8.87 2.13
C PHE A 128 -0.75 -8.06 3.41
N TYR A 129 -1.30 -8.64 4.47
CA TYR A 129 -1.34 -8.08 5.81
C TYR A 129 -0.65 -9.04 6.78
N ARG A 130 0.31 -8.54 7.55
CA ARG A 130 1.05 -9.31 8.56
C ARG A 130 0.51 -8.94 9.93
N GLU A 131 0.08 -9.93 10.70
CA GLU A 131 -0.65 -9.70 11.97
C GLU A 131 0.22 -9.08 13.07
N VAL A 132 1.53 -9.32 13.11
CA VAL A 132 2.39 -8.80 14.19
C VAL A 132 2.83 -7.35 13.96
N CYS A 133 2.64 -6.83 12.74
CA CYS A 133 2.98 -5.46 12.40
C CYS A 133 1.76 -4.55 12.50
N THR A 134 1.88 -3.42 13.19
CA THR A 134 0.86 -2.35 13.23
C THR A 134 0.45 -1.84 11.85
N ASN A 135 1.28 -2.09 10.83
CA ASN A 135 1.24 -1.39 9.55
C ASN A 135 0.54 -2.23 8.45
N GLY A 136 0.45 -3.55 8.63
CA GLY A 136 0.15 -4.48 7.56
C GLY A 136 1.27 -4.51 6.51
N LEU A 137 1.75 -5.70 6.15
CA LEU A 137 2.95 -5.83 5.33
C LEU A 137 2.87 -5.17 3.95
N HIS A 138 1.77 -5.08 3.24
CA HIS A 138 1.76 -4.45 1.90
C HIS A 138 2.89 -4.86 0.94
N VAL A 139 2.79 -6.06 0.34
CA VAL A 139 3.63 -6.44 -0.81
C VAL A 139 2.92 -6.03 -2.10
N ALA A 140 3.51 -5.10 -2.84
CA ALA A 140 3.01 -4.52 -4.09
C ALA A 140 3.42 -5.33 -5.35
N GLN A 141 3.78 -6.60 -5.20
CA GLN A 141 4.22 -7.42 -6.34
C GLN A 141 3.05 -7.94 -7.19
N SER A 142 1.78 -7.71 -6.82
CA SER A 142 0.67 -8.27 -7.62
C SER A 142 0.67 -7.68 -9.03
N GLU A 143 0.84 -8.52 -10.05
CA GLU A 143 0.58 -8.14 -11.44
C GLU A 143 -0.92 -7.81 -11.64
N ILE A 144 -1.77 -8.31 -10.74
CA ILE A 144 -3.18 -7.97 -10.68
C ILE A 144 -3.38 -6.64 -9.92
N ALA A 145 -3.29 -5.56 -10.67
CA ALA A 145 -3.67 -4.24 -10.19
C ALA A 145 -4.38 -3.45 -11.30
N PHE A 146 -5.14 -2.45 -10.90
CA PHE A 146 -5.60 -1.42 -11.82
C PHE A 146 -5.39 -0.03 -11.22
N SER A 147 -5.13 0.94 -12.10
CA SER A 147 -5.05 2.35 -11.74
C SER A 147 -5.66 3.18 -12.86
N ILE A 148 -6.78 3.83 -12.57
CA ILE A 148 -7.57 4.58 -13.55
C ILE A 148 -7.63 6.04 -13.13
N LYS A 149 -7.24 6.93 -14.05
CA LYS A 149 -7.43 8.38 -13.87
C LYS A 149 -8.91 8.74 -13.97
N HIS A 150 -9.33 9.67 -13.13
CA HIS A 150 -10.66 10.28 -13.08
C HIS A 150 -10.87 11.18 -14.30
N SER A 151 -11.28 10.58 -15.41
CA SER A 151 -11.82 11.30 -16.55
C SER A 151 -13.19 10.74 -16.88
N LYS A 152 -14.09 11.58 -17.40
CA LYS A 152 -15.45 11.17 -17.78
C LYS A 152 -15.50 9.94 -18.70
N ASN A 153 -14.47 9.74 -19.50
CA ASN A 153 -14.39 8.60 -20.43
C ASN A 153 -13.86 7.32 -19.74
N ASN A 154 -13.13 7.46 -18.65
CA ASN A 154 -12.47 6.34 -17.98
C ASN A 154 -13.24 5.82 -16.77
N THR A 155 -14.16 6.61 -16.21
CA THR A 155 -14.94 6.22 -15.03
C THR A 155 -15.72 4.93 -15.25
N ASP A 156 -16.19 4.69 -16.48
CA ASP A 156 -16.94 3.49 -16.84
C ASP A 156 -16.06 2.23 -16.85
N LEU A 157 -14.73 2.38 -16.91
CA LEU A 157 -13.77 1.27 -16.88
C LEU A 157 -13.46 0.79 -15.45
N ILE A 158 -13.85 1.55 -14.42
CA ILE A 158 -13.53 1.23 -13.02
C ILE A 158 -14.17 -0.08 -12.59
N MET A 159 -15.47 -0.24 -12.84
CA MET A 159 -16.20 -1.45 -12.40
C MET A 159 -15.71 -2.72 -13.14
N PRO A 160 -15.51 -2.72 -14.47
CA PRO A 160 -14.89 -3.85 -15.16
C PRO A 160 -13.51 -4.24 -14.60
N LYS A 161 -12.65 -3.25 -14.29
CA LYS A 161 -11.31 -3.52 -13.73
C LYS A 161 -11.36 -4.00 -12.28
N LEU A 162 -12.31 -3.50 -11.49
CA LEU A 162 -12.58 -3.98 -10.14
C LEU A 162 -12.99 -5.45 -10.15
N ASN A 163 -13.95 -5.83 -11.00
CA ASN A 163 -14.40 -7.22 -11.14
C ASN A 163 -13.25 -8.13 -11.60
N PHE A 164 -12.48 -7.71 -12.60
CA PHE A 164 -11.33 -8.48 -13.09
C PHE A 164 -10.28 -8.70 -12.00
N LEU A 165 -9.95 -7.66 -11.21
CA LEU A 165 -9.05 -7.80 -10.06
C LEU A 165 -9.60 -8.82 -9.05
N PHE A 166 -10.90 -8.76 -8.77
CA PHE A 166 -11.53 -9.67 -7.82
C PHE A 166 -11.56 -11.12 -8.30
N GLU A 167 -11.91 -11.36 -9.57
CA GLU A 167 -11.84 -12.69 -10.20
C GLU A 167 -10.42 -13.25 -10.13
N LYS A 168 -9.42 -12.43 -10.45
CA LYS A 168 -8.02 -12.86 -10.40
C LYS A 168 -7.50 -13.09 -8.98
N PHE A 169 -8.02 -12.37 -8.00
CA PHE A 169 -7.76 -12.65 -6.60
C PHE A 169 -8.28 -14.05 -6.21
N LEU A 170 -9.48 -14.43 -6.67
CA LEU A 170 -10.03 -15.77 -6.43
C LEU A 170 -9.27 -16.89 -7.18
N ASP A 171 -8.68 -16.58 -8.34
CA ASP A 171 -7.88 -17.50 -9.15
C ASP A 171 -6.45 -17.78 -8.62
N ASN A 172 -6.13 -17.36 -7.39
CA ASN A 172 -5.03 -17.87 -6.54
C ASN A 172 -3.58 -17.36 -6.72
N GLU A 173 -3.35 -16.05 -6.95
CA GLU A 173 -1.99 -15.46 -6.82
C GLU A 173 -1.38 -15.52 -5.41
N TYR A 174 -2.20 -15.76 -4.37
CA TYR A 174 -1.74 -15.88 -2.99
C TYR A 174 -0.67 -16.97 -2.79
N TYR A 175 -0.80 -18.11 -3.47
CA TYR A 175 0.10 -19.25 -3.30
C TYR A 175 1.51 -19.00 -3.85
N GLU A 176 1.63 -18.26 -4.96
CA GLU A 176 2.94 -17.96 -5.53
C GLU A 176 3.74 -17.01 -4.64
N ILE A 177 3.11 -15.95 -4.12
CA ILE A 177 3.82 -14.98 -3.29
C ILE A 177 4.17 -15.57 -1.92
N THR A 178 3.28 -16.37 -1.32
CA THR A 178 3.60 -17.07 -0.06
C THR A 178 4.74 -18.07 -0.21
N ARG A 179 4.87 -18.73 -1.37
CA ARG A 179 6.06 -19.54 -1.70
C ARG A 179 7.33 -18.68 -1.69
N LYS A 180 7.32 -17.50 -2.32
CA LYS A 180 8.49 -16.59 -2.32
C LYS A 180 8.89 -16.15 -0.92
N PHE A 181 7.93 -15.88 -0.03
CA PHE A 181 8.24 -15.56 1.38
C PHE A 181 8.95 -16.72 2.08
N ARG A 182 8.52 -17.97 1.86
CA ARG A 182 9.19 -19.17 2.42
C ARG A 182 10.62 -19.30 1.92
N GLU A 183 10.83 -19.09 0.64
CA GLU A 183 12.17 -19.15 0.05
C GLU A 183 13.09 -18.09 0.68
N MET A 184 12.61 -16.86 0.88
CA MET A 184 13.38 -15.82 1.58
C MET A 184 13.66 -16.14 3.06
N GLU A 185 12.76 -16.84 3.75
CA GLU A 185 13.00 -17.33 5.13
C GLU A 185 14.07 -18.42 5.20
N GLU A 186 14.42 -19.08 4.09
CA GLU A 186 15.45 -20.12 4.05
C GLU A 186 16.85 -19.55 3.88
N ILE A 187 16.98 -18.32 3.38
CA ILE A 187 18.26 -17.67 3.12
C ILE A 187 18.67 -16.78 4.29
N VAL A 188 19.77 -17.14 4.94
CA VAL A 188 20.34 -16.43 6.08
C VAL A 188 21.18 -15.23 5.64
N LEU A 189 20.95 -14.07 6.27
CA LEU A 189 21.77 -12.87 6.16
C LEU A 189 23.02 -12.99 7.04
N ILE A 190 24.15 -13.29 6.41
CA ILE A 190 25.46 -13.41 7.09
C ILE A 190 26.02 -12.02 7.45
N ASP A 191 25.91 -11.06 6.54
CA ASP A 191 26.34 -9.66 6.75
C ASP A 191 25.18 -8.69 6.48
N THR A 192 24.44 -8.37 7.54
CA THR A 192 23.30 -7.45 7.47
C THR A 192 23.70 -6.04 7.03
N LYS A 193 24.91 -5.58 7.35
CA LYS A 193 25.36 -4.23 6.96
C LYS A 193 25.64 -4.16 5.47
N ALA A 194 26.32 -5.16 4.92
CA ALA A 194 26.54 -5.26 3.49
C ALA A 194 25.21 -5.36 2.73
N PHE A 195 24.30 -6.22 3.20
CA PHE A 195 22.95 -6.35 2.66
C PHE A 195 22.20 -5.01 2.62
N VAL A 196 22.10 -4.31 3.76
CA VAL A 196 21.37 -3.02 3.82
C VAL A 196 22.00 -1.99 2.88
N LYS A 197 23.33 -1.94 2.80
CA LYS A 197 24.03 -1.02 1.91
C LYS A 197 23.73 -1.33 0.44
N GLU A 198 23.82 -2.59 0.04
CA GLU A 198 23.56 -3.04 -1.33
C GLU A 198 22.11 -2.71 -1.75
N ILE A 199 21.13 -3.04 -0.91
CA ILE A 199 19.72 -2.76 -1.21
C ILE A 199 19.45 -1.25 -1.32
N LEU A 200 20.04 -0.43 -0.45
CA LEU A 200 19.91 1.03 -0.55
C LEU A 200 20.61 1.61 -1.78
N GLU A 201 21.72 1.02 -2.21
CA GLU A 201 22.41 1.39 -3.45
C GLU A 201 21.57 1.09 -4.68
N LYS A 202 20.88 -0.06 -4.72
CA LYS A 202 20.01 -0.45 -5.83
C LYS A 202 18.69 0.34 -5.85
N THR A 203 18.01 0.42 -4.70
CA THR A 203 16.68 1.02 -4.61
C THR A 203 16.67 2.55 -4.51
N LYS A 204 17.79 3.14 -4.07
CA LYS A 204 17.90 4.57 -3.74
C LYS A 204 16.80 5.06 -2.77
N LEU A 205 16.32 4.18 -1.88
CA LEU A 205 15.22 4.47 -0.96
C LEU A 205 15.55 5.63 0.00
N PHE A 206 16.77 5.58 0.57
CA PHE A 206 17.44 6.66 1.29
C PHE A 206 18.95 6.42 1.31
N ARG A 207 19.72 7.40 1.76
CA ARG A 207 21.18 7.29 1.83
C ARG A 207 21.61 6.42 3.02
N TYR A 208 22.50 5.45 2.76
CA TYR A 208 23.05 4.63 3.83
C TYR A 208 23.91 5.43 4.81
N GLU A 209 24.84 6.25 4.31
CA GLU A 209 25.80 7.01 5.12
C GLU A 209 25.19 8.30 5.72
N CYS A 210 25.81 8.80 6.78
CA CYS A 210 25.46 10.09 7.39
C CYS A 210 25.75 11.27 6.46
N SER A 211 26.88 11.26 5.75
CA SER A 211 27.28 12.31 4.79
C SER A 211 28.41 11.83 3.88
N ASP A 212 28.79 12.63 2.87
CA ASP A 212 29.91 12.30 1.94
C ASP A 212 31.27 12.22 2.62
N LYS A 213 31.36 12.67 3.87
CA LYS A 213 32.58 12.69 4.68
C LYS A 213 32.48 11.76 5.90
N ASN A 214 31.33 11.12 6.10
CA ASN A 214 31.08 10.27 7.25
C ASN A 214 30.33 9.01 6.79
N ASP A 215 31.11 7.96 6.56
CA ASP A 215 30.64 6.66 6.08
C ASP A 215 29.87 5.86 7.13
N ASN A 216 29.71 6.40 8.35
CA ASN A 216 28.90 5.76 9.37
C ASN A 216 27.42 5.70 8.94
N PRO A 217 26.69 4.65 9.32
CA PRO A 217 25.30 4.51 8.94
C PRO A 217 24.45 5.68 9.47
N SER A 218 23.59 6.21 8.61
CA SER A 218 22.63 7.26 8.94
C SER A 218 21.73 6.83 10.10
N LYS A 219 21.03 7.77 10.74
CA LYS A 219 20.06 7.42 11.79
C LYS A 219 19.03 6.37 11.32
N LYS A 220 18.54 6.52 10.09
CA LYS A 220 17.57 5.59 9.48
C LYS A 220 18.19 4.24 9.18
N SER A 221 19.44 4.21 8.74
CA SER A 221 20.16 2.97 8.47
C SER A 221 20.42 2.19 9.76
N ARG A 222 20.72 2.88 10.88
CA ARG A 222 20.86 2.25 12.19
C ARG A 222 19.54 1.67 12.69
N GLU A 223 18.47 2.46 12.64
CA GLU A 223 17.11 2.01 13.00
C GLU A 223 16.69 0.78 12.16
N LEU A 224 17.01 0.77 10.86
CA LEU A 224 16.76 -0.38 10.01
C LEU A 224 17.56 -1.62 10.42
N LEU A 225 18.86 -1.46 10.71
CA LEU A 225 19.71 -2.56 11.17
C LEU A 225 19.24 -3.13 12.52
N ASP A 226 18.82 -2.25 13.43
CA ASP A 226 18.29 -2.63 14.73
C ASP A 226 16.98 -3.42 14.57
N MET A 227 16.08 -2.99 13.68
CA MET A 227 14.85 -3.76 13.37
C MET A 227 15.16 -5.15 12.81
N ILE A 228 16.09 -5.29 11.86
CA ILE A 228 16.45 -6.61 11.32
C ILE A 228 17.01 -7.53 12.42
N ALA A 229 17.78 -6.96 13.36
CA ALA A 229 18.31 -7.70 14.49
C ALA A 229 17.21 -8.10 15.50
N GLU A 230 16.26 -7.20 15.78
CA GLU A 230 15.12 -7.47 16.66
C GLU A 230 14.14 -8.51 16.07
N GLU A 231 13.89 -8.47 14.75
CA GLU A 231 13.04 -9.46 14.07
C GLU A 231 13.67 -10.86 14.04
N GLY A 232 15.01 -10.95 14.02
CA GLY A 232 15.73 -12.22 14.12
C GLY A 232 15.62 -12.91 15.49
N HIS A 233 15.03 -12.26 16.50
CA HIS A 233 14.95 -12.81 17.86
C HIS A 233 13.66 -13.60 18.14
N ASP A 234 13.62 -14.81 17.60
CA ASP A 234 13.06 -15.97 18.31
C ASP A 234 14.21 -16.99 18.49
N TYR A 235 14.71 -17.12 19.74
CA TYR A 235 15.61 -18.19 20.21
C TYR A 235 16.56 -18.78 19.14
N TYR A 236 17.71 -18.15 18.87
CA TYR A 236 18.85 -18.68 18.09
C TYR A 236 18.85 -18.61 16.54
N LYS A 237 17.98 -17.83 15.86
CA LYS A 237 18.10 -17.67 14.39
C LYS A 237 18.83 -16.40 13.97
N THR A 238 19.79 -16.57 13.06
CA THR A 238 20.38 -15.49 12.27
C THR A 238 19.29 -14.85 11.39
N PRO A 239 19.25 -13.51 11.22
CA PRO A 239 18.26 -12.88 10.34
C PRO A 239 18.27 -13.46 8.94
N THR A 240 17.13 -13.40 8.25
CA THR A 240 16.92 -13.95 6.92
C THR A 240 16.62 -12.83 5.91
N LEU A 241 16.60 -13.16 4.61
CA LEU A 241 16.19 -12.18 3.58
C LEU A 241 14.77 -11.64 3.85
N TRP A 242 13.90 -12.49 4.42
CA TRP A 242 12.56 -12.11 4.83
C TRP A 242 12.57 -10.97 5.85
N ASP A 243 13.36 -11.11 6.93
CA ASP A 243 13.48 -10.10 7.98
C ASP A 243 14.05 -8.79 7.41
N GLY A 244 15.00 -8.91 6.48
CA GLY A 244 15.53 -7.79 5.71
C GLY A 244 14.44 -7.03 4.95
N TYR A 245 13.66 -7.73 4.12
CA TYR A 245 12.55 -7.14 3.36
C TYR A 245 11.53 -6.48 4.27
N ASN A 246 11.11 -7.17 5.32
CA ASN A 246 10.09 -6.67 6.21
C ASN A 246 10.53 -5.38 6.95
N ALA A 247 11.77 -5.31 7.44
CA ALA A 247 12.29 -4.11 8.07
C ALA A 247 12.35 -2.91 7.10
N PHE A 248 12.71 -3.15 5.84
CA PHE A 248 12.66 -2.13 4.78
C PHE A 248 11.23 -1.64 4.51
N ASN A 249 10.28 -2.57 4.42
CA ASN A 249 8.86 -2.24 4.25
C ASN A 249 8.34 -1.40 5.43
N TRP A 250 8.68 -1.76 6.67
CA TRP A 250 8.32 -0.98 7.85
C TRP A 250 8.85 0.46 7.75
N MET A 251 10.13 0.63 7.41
CA MET A 251 10.77 1.94 7.25
C MET A 251 10.05 2.79 6.20
N LEU A 252 9.67 2.18 5.06
CA LEU A 252 8.96 2.83 3.97
C LEU A 252 7.55 3.33 4.37
N HIS A 253 6.82 2.54 5.16
CA HIS A 253 5.44 2.83 5.49
C HIS A 253 5.27 3.76 6.72
N ASN A 254 6.21 3.74 7.67
CA ASN A 254 6.07 4.47 8.94
C ASN A 254 7.01 5.67 9.07
N THR A 255 8.25 5.52 8.63
CA THR A 255 9.28 6.54 8.87
C THR A 255 9.45 7.46 7.67
N LEU A 256 9.29 6.94 6.45
CA LEU A 256 9.41 7.74 5.23
C LEU A 256 8.09 8.44 4.89
N LYS A 257 8.14 9.77 4.78
CA LYS A 257 7.01 10.61 4.34
C LYS A 257 6.75 10.49 2.83
N LYS A 258 6.36 9.31 2.35
CA LYS A 258 6.06 9.01 0.95
C LYS A 258 4.55 9.02 0.68
N THR A 259 4.16 9.34 -0.56
CA THR A 259 2.77 9.16 -1.00
C THR A 259 2.46 7.67 -1.18
N PHE A 260 1.19 7.27 -1.15
CA PHE A 260 0.82 5.85 -1.35
C PHE A 260 1.36 5.27 -2.66
N SER A 261 1.35 6.04 -3.75
CA SER A 261 1.89 5.59 -5.04
C SER A 261 3.42 5.43 -5.01
N GLN A 262 4.12 6.28 -4.25
CA GLN A 262 5.55 6.11 -4.05
C GLN A 262 5.84 4.89 -3.18
N GLN A 263 5.04 4.66 -2.12
CA GLN A 263 5.17 3.48 -1.27
C GLN A 263 5.00 2.20 -2.08
N GLU A 264 3.90 2.06 -2.82
CA GLU A 264 3.65 0.93 -3.73
C GLU A 264 4.83 0.69 -4.69
N LYS A 265 5.32 1.74 -5.35
CA LYS A 265 6.46 1.63 -6.26
C LYS A 265 7.73 1.14 -5.56
N PHE A 266 8.08 1.74 -4.42
CA PHE A 266 9.30 1.39 -3.71
C PHE A 266 9.22 0.01 -3.08
N ASP A 267 8.05 -0.38 -2.58
CA ASP A 267 7.84 -1.70 -2.01
C ASP A 267 8.02 -2.80 -3.06
N LYS A 268 7.46 -2.62 -4.27
CA LYS A 268 7.71 -3.54 -5.38
C LYS A 268 9.21 -3.68 -5.71
N ILE A 269 9.91 -2.55 -5.82
CA ILE A 269 11.36 -2.55 -6.10
C ILE A 269 12.13 -3.25 -4.96
N LEU A 270 11.78 -2.97 -3.70
CA LEU A 270 12.42 -3.61 -2.55
C LEU A 270 12.21 -5.13 -2.57
N PHE A 271 10.99 -5.57 -2.84
CA PHE A 271 10.68 -6.99 -2.95
C PHE A 271 11.48 -7.64 -4.08
N ASP A 272 11.45 -7.08 -5.28
CA ASP A 272 12.14 -7.64 -6.45
C ASP A 272 13.66 -7.72 -6.25
N GLU A 273 14.29 -6.67 -5.70
CA GLU A 273 15.74 -6.62 -5.47
C GLU A 273 16.22 -7.54 -4.36
N ILE A 274 15.41 -7.74 -3.32
CA ILE A 274 15.73 -8.65 -2.22
C ILE A 274 15.48 -10.11 -2.64
N TYR A 275 14.38 -10.37 -3.34
CA TYR A 275 14.06 -11.71 -3.84
C TYR A 275 15.06 -12.18 -4.90
N ALA A 276 15.69 -11.28 -5.65
CA ALA A 276 16.79 -11.62 -6.56
C ALA A 276 18.04 -12.22 -5.88
N MET A 277 18.10 -12.22 -4.55
CA MET A 277 19.16 -12.83 -3.73
C MET A 277 18.83 -14.27 -3.27
N VAL A 278 17.63 -14.78 -3.58
CA VAL A 278 17.20 -16.18 -3.39
C VAL A 278 17.78 -17.04 -4.51
#